data_AF-M2BLN3-F1
#
_entry.id   AF-M2BLN3-F1
#
_cell.length_a   1.000
_cell.length_b   1.000
_cell.length_c   1.000
_cell.angle_alpha   90.00
_cell.angle_beta   90.00
_cell.angle_gamma   90.00
#
_symmetry.space_group_name_H-M   'P 1'
#
loop_
_entity.id
_entity.type
_entity.pdbx_description
1 polymer ?
#
loop_
_entity_poly.entity_id
_entity_poly.type
_entity_poly.pdbx_seq_one_letter_code
_entity_poly.pdbx_strand_id
1 'polypeptide(L)'
;MIITKNENFYNGTEIRLKPTELEGRYIQCQLRCAGMSFSKIAANLDVGTPIVLRIVSGRRRSRKVEAEIARILGKPSWNDLVIEARLFVSNPAFRPTQKDIDEYKNVLTLKLKEIENRKAKMRKELAPMREAVQAIRRGR
;
A
#
# COMPACT_ATOMS: atom_id res chain seq x y z
N MET A 1 -34.04 -7.04 -2.53
CA MET A 1 -32.74 -7.48 -1.97
C MET A 1 -31.83 -6.26 -1.98
N ILE A 2 -31.65 -5.61 -0.84
CA ILE A 2 -30.87 -4.37 -0.73
C ILE A 2 -29.40 -4.78 -0.72
N ILE A 3 -28.71 -4.57 -1.85
CA ILE A 3 -27.26 -4.70 -1.93
C ILE A 3 -26.70 -3.45 -1.25
N THR A 4 -26.39 -3.56 0.04
CA THR A 4 -25.55 -2.59 0.74
C THR A 4 -24.22 -2.53 0.02
N LYS A 5 -24.03 -1.49 -0.79
CA LYS A 5 -22.71 -1.11 -1.31
C LYS A 5 -21.84 -0.90 -0.07
N ASN A 6 -20.81 -1.72 0.10
CA ASN A 6 -19.78 -1.51 1.11
C ASN A 6 -19.09 -0.17 0.79
N GLU A 7 -19.60 0.92 1.35
CA GLU A 7 -19.06 2.28 1.26
C GLU A 7 -17.78 2.46 2.10
N ASN A 8 -16.97 1.40 2.21
CA ASN A 8 -15.63 1.44 2.80
C ASN A 8 -14.57 1.37 1.69
N PHE A 9 -14.79 2.02 0.55
CA PHE A 9 -13.72 2.33 -0.39
C PHE A 9 -12.90 3.50 0.19
N TYR A 10 -12.07 3.16 1.17
CA TYR A 10 -11.07 3.96 1.88
C TYR A 10 -10.81 5.34 1.25
N ASN A 11 -11.24 6.37 2.00
CA ASN A 11 -10.96 7.78 1.78
C ASN A 11 -9.49 8.02 1.39
N GLY A 12 -9.29 8.92 0.43
CA GLY A 12 -8.02 9.14 -0.30
C GLY A 12 -6.84 9.73 0.50
N THR A 13 -6.73 9.45 1.80
CA THR A 13 -5.67 9.93 2.69
C THR A 13 -4.71 8.84 3.17
N GLU A 14 -5.03 7.55 2.99
CA GLU A 14 -4.18 6.46 3.45
C GLU A 14 -3.16 6.04 2.39
N ILE A 15 -1.87 6.10 2.74
CA ILE A 15 -0.80 5.69 1.81
C ILE A 15 -0.94 4.21 1.51
N ARG A 16 -1.08 3.91 0.23
CA ARG A 16 -1.19 2.54 -0.25
C ARG A 16 0.20 1.91 -0.34
N LEU A 17 0.51 0.99 0.57
CA LEU A 17 1.81 0.35 0.65
C LEU A 17 2.06 -0.57 -0.54
N LYS A 18 3.32 -0.60 -0.98
CA LYS A 18 3.81 -1.47 -2.05
C LYS A 18 4.76 -2.48 -1.42
N PRO A 19 4.51 -3.79 -1.58
CA PRO A 19 5.40 -4.79 -1.02
C PRO A 19 6.75 -4.80 -1.75
N THR A 20 7.80 -5.21 -1.05
CA THR A 20 9.07 -5.64 -1.65
C THR A 20 8.95 -7.06 -2.21
N GLU A 21 9.98 -7.55 -2.90
CA GLU A 21 9.95 -8.92 -3.41
C GLU A 21 9.86 -9.96 -2.28
N LEU A 22 10.58 -9.75 -1.17
CA LEU A 22 10.55 -10.65 -0.01
C LEU A 22 9.19 -10.61 0.70
N GLU A 23 8.62 -9.42 0.90
CA GLU A 23 7.26 -9.26 1.41
C GLU A 23 6.24 -9.96 0.50
N GLY A 24 6.42 -9.86 -0.82
CA GLY A 24 5.61 -10.58 -1.81
C GLY A 24 5.71 -12.11 -1.70
N ARG A 25 6.90 -12.65 -1.46
CA ARG A 25 7.09 -14.10 -1.22
C ARG A 25 6.38 -14.57 0.05
N TYR A 26 6.42 -13.75 1.11
CA TYR A 26 5.64 -14.04 2.32
C TYR A 26 4.14 -14.08 2.02
N ILE A 27 3.60 -13.07 1.33
CA ILE A 27 2.18 -13.02 0.93
C ILE A 27 1.81 -14.23 0.07
N GLN A 28 2.68 -14.62 -0.86
CA GLN A 28 2.49 -15.83 -1.68
C GLN A 28 2.44 -17.10 -0.82
N CYS A 29 3.31 -17.22 0.19
CA CYS A 29 3.31 -18.34 1.13
C CYS A 29 1.98 -18.41 1.90
N GLN A 30 1.51 -17.27 2.43
CA GLN A 30 0.22 -17.19 3.13
C GLN A 30 -0.96 -17.60 2.23
N LEU A 31 -0.98 -17.14 0.98
CA LEU A 31 -2.00 -17.56 0.00
C LEU A 31 -1.96 -19.07 -0.24
N ARG A 32 -0.76 -19.66 -0.33
CA ARG A 32 -0.60 -21.10 -0.52
C ARG A 32 -1.10 -21.89 0.69
N CYS A 33 -0.81 -21.41 1.91
CA CYS A 33 -1.36 -21.98 3.15
C CYS A 33 -2.89 -21.89 3.21
N ALA A 34 -3.48 -20.85 2.64
CA ALA A 34 -4.93 -20.69 2.47
C ALA A 34 -5.51 -21.47 1.27
N GLY A 35 -4.72 -22.32 0.58
CA GLY A 35 -5.18 -23.10 -0.56
C GLY A 35 -5.50 -22.27 -1.82
N MET A 36 -4.95 -21.05 -1.91
CA MET A 36 -5.19 -20.12 -3.01
C MET A 36 -3.94 -19.97 -3.90
N SER A 37 -4.13 -20.21 -5.20
CA SER A 37 -3.12 -19.97 -6.23
C SER A 37 -3.37 -18.66 -6.95
N PHE A 38 -2.32 -18.07 -7.55
CA PHE A 38 -2.48 -16.87 -8.38
C PHE A 38 -3.44 -17.09 -9.54
N SER A 39 -3.46 -18.28 -10.14
CA SER A 39 -4.40 -18.63 -11.21
C SER A 39 -5.85 -18.64 -10.74
N LYS A 40 -6.12 -19.13 -9.53
CA LYS A 40 -7.47 -19.13 -8.95
C LYS A 40 -7.94 -17.71 -8.63
N ILE A 41 -7.07 -16.88 -8.06
CA ILE A 41 -7.36 -15.45 -7.80
C ILE A 41 -7.59 -14.70 -9.12
N ALA A 42 -6.76 -14.98 -10.12
CA ALA A 42 -6.87 -14.41 -11.46
C ALA A 42 -8.22 -14.75 -12.11
N ALA A 43 -8.62 -16.02 -12.07
CA ALA A 43 -9.91 -16.48 -12.58
C ALA A 43 -11.09 -15.83 -11.85
N ASN A 44 -11.06 -15.74 -10.52
CA ASN A 44 -12.12 -15.11 -9.73
C ASN A 44 -12.34 -13.63 -10.07
N LEU A 45 -11.32 -12.94 -10.57
CA LEU A 45 -11.36 -11.51 -10.85
C LEU A 45 -11.39 -11.18 -12.34
N ASP A 46 -11.37 -12.19 -13.21
CA ASP A 46 -11.22 -12.08 -14.65
C ASP A 46 -10.01 -11.21 -15.05
N VAL A 47 -8.84 -11.59 -14.53
CA VAL A 47 -7.56 -10.93 -14.83
C VAL A 47 -6.50 -11.97 -15.17
N GLY A 48 -5.44 -11.57 -15.89
CA GLY A 48 -4.33 -12.49 -16.16
C GLY A 48 -3.52 -12.83 -14.91
N THR A 49 -3.10 -14.09 -14.74
CA THR A 49 -2.19 -14.53 -13.66
C THR A 49 -0.92 -13.68 -13.52
N PRO A 50 -0.25 -13.23 -14.60
CA PRO A 50 0.91 -12.34 -14.48
C PRO A 50 0.59 -11.00 -13.81
N ILE A 51 -0.66 -10.53 -13.86
CA ILE A 51 -1.09 -9.30 -13.19
C ILE A 51 -1.07 -9.51 -11.67
N VAL A 52 -1.64 -10.62 -11.19
CA VAL A 52 -1.65 -10.97 -9.77
C VAL A 52 -0.22 -11.08 -9.23
N LEU A 53 0.65 -11.81 -9.94
CA LEU A 53 2.07 -11.92 -9.58
C LEU A 53 2.75 -10.54 -9.50
N ARG A 54 2.58 -9.70 -10.52
CA ARG A 54 3.19 -8.36 -10.53
C ARG A 54 2.67 -7.47 -9.40
N ILE A 55 1.44 -7.67 -8.94
CA ILE A 55 0.90 -6.93 -7.79
C ILE A 55 1.52 -7.42 -6.48
N VAL A 56 1.55 -8.74 -6.28
CA VAL A 56 2.14 -9.37 -5.07
C VAL A 56 3.64 -9.05 -4.96
N SER A 57 4.38 -9.04 -6.07
CA SER A 57 5.80 -8.63 -6.09
C SER A 57 6.01 -7.12 -6.05
N GLY A 58 4.95 -6.32 -5.86
CA GLY A 58 5.05 -4.86 -5.79
C GLY A 58 5.58 -4.22 -7.07
N ARG A 59 5.29 -4.77 -8.25
CA ARG A 59 5.63 -4.22 -9.57
C ARG A 59 4.44 -3.53 -10.24
N ARG A 60 3.21 -3.89 -9.88
CA ARG A 60 1.95 -3.25 -10.31
C ARG A 60 1.03 -2.98 -9.14
N ARG A 61 -0.03 -2.20 -9.38
CA ARG A 61 -1.10 -1.89 -8.42
C ARG A 61 -2.45 -2.19 -9.05
N SER A 62 -3.36 -2.77 -8.28
CA SER A 62 -4.78 -2.87 -8.64
C SER A 62 -5.64 -2.94 -7.40
N ARG A 63 -6.59 -2.00 -7.24
CA ARG A 63 -7.45 -1.93 -6.03
C ARG A 63 -8.26 -3.20 -5.86
N LYS A 64 -8.84 -3.68 -6.96
CA LYS A 64 -9.63 -4.90 -7.02
C LYS A 64 -8.83 -6.12 -6.54
N VAL A 65 -7.64 -6.33 -7.09
CA VAL A 65 -6.80 -7.50 -6.76
C VAL A 65 -6.22 -7.40 -5.34
N GLU A 66 -5.75 -6.22 -4.93
CA GLU A 66 -5.20 -6.02 -3.58
C GLU A 66 -6.28 -6.23 -2.49
N ALA A 67 -7.50 -5.74 -2.72
CA ALA A 67 -8.62 -5.96 -1.81
C ALA A 67 -9.03 -7.43 -1.75
N GLU A 68 -9.08 -8.13 -2.89
CA GLU A 68 -9.43 -9.55 -2.92
C GLU A 68 -8.38 -10.40 -2.19
N ILE A 69 -7.09 -10.11 -2.37
CA ILE A 69 -6.03 -10.83 -1.66
C ILE A 69 -6.12 -10.60 -0.15
N ALA A 70 -6.34 -9.35 0.29
CA ALA A 70 -6.53 -9.04 1.70
C ALA A 70 -7.74 -9.79 2.29
N ARG A 71 -8.87 -9.80 1.56
CA ARG A 71 -10.08 -10.54 1.93
C ARG A 71 -9.84 -12.04 2.07
N ILE A 72 -9.14 -12.65 1.11
CA ILE A 72 -8.78 -14.09 1.13
C ILE A 72 -7.96 -14.43 2.38
N LEU A 73 -7.05 -13.55 2.78
CA LEU A 73 -6.18 -13.74 3.94
C LEU A 73 -6.78 -13.22 5.25
N GLY A 74 -8.06 -12.81 5.24
CA GLY A 74 -8.76 -12.31 6.43
C GLY A 74 -8.19 -11.01 6.98
N LYS A 75 -7.53 -10.19 6.16
CA LYS A 75 -6.94 -8.91 6.56
C LYS A 75 -7.90 -7.76 6.26
N PRO A 76 -8.02 -6.75 7.15
CA PRO A 76 -8.91 -5.61 6.94
C PRO A 76 -8.56 -4.81 5.68
N SER A 77 -7.27 -4.71 5.36
CA SER A 77 -6.79 -3.95 4.22
C SER A 77 -5.54 -4.58 3.61
N TRP A 78 -5.22 -4.15 2.38
CA TRP A 78 -3.94 -4.47 1.75
C TRP A 78 -2.74 -3.93 2.54
N ASN A 79 -2.89 -2.76 3.16
CA ASN A 79 -1.81 -2.17 3.94
C ASN A 79 -1.48 -3.03 5.16
N ASP A 80 -2.49 -3.55 5.86
CA ASP A 80 -2.33 -4.43 7.01
C ASP A 80 -1.53 -5.67 6.64
N LEU A 81 -1.89 -6.28 5.50
CA LEU A 81 -1.17 -7.43 4.95
C LEU A 81 0.29 -7.10 4.62
N VAL A 82 0.56 -5.95 3.99
CA VAL A 82 1.93 -5.54 3.65
C VAL A 82 2.74 -5.20 4.91
N ILE A 83 2.12 -4.59 5.93
CA ILE A 83 2.78 -4.28 7.21
C ILE A 83 3.14 -5.57 7.94
N GLU A 84 2.21 -6.52 8.04
CA GLU A 84 2.48 -7.84 8.60
C GLU A 84 3.64 -8.53 7.87
N ALA A 85 3.61 -8.55 6.54
CA ALA A 85 4.69 -9.10 5.74
C ALA A 85 6.03 -8.40 6.03
N ARG A 86 6.02 -7.07 6.18
CA ARG A 86 7.21 -6.28 6.46
C ARG A 86 7.77 -6.54 7.86
N LEU A 87 6.90 -6.65 8.87
CA LEU A 87 7.27 -7.00 10.24
C LEU A 87 7.86 -8.42 10.29
N PHE A 88 7.23 -9.38 9.63
CA PHE A 88 7.72 -10.76 9.54
C PHE A 88 9.08 -10.86 8.81
N VAL A 89 9.23 -10.18 7.67
CA VAL A 89 10.51 -10.18 6.93
C VAL A 89 11.62 -9.53 7.74
N SER A 90 11.30 -8.50 8.54
CA SER A 90 12.28 -7.83 9.40
C SER A 90 12.71 -8.71 10.59
N ASN A 91 11.81 -9.53 11.12
CA ASN A 91 12.10 -10.49 12.18
C ASN A 91 11.27 -11.78 11.99
N PRO A 92 11.80 -12.81 11.31
CA PRO A 92 11.04 -14.03 10.99
C PRO A 92 10.62 -14.88 12.21
N ALA A 93 11.31 -14.73 13.34
CA ALA A 93 10.94 -15.40 14.60
C ALA A 93 9.75 -14.71 15.29
N PHE A 94 9.47 -13.46 14.91
CA PHE A 94 8.37 -12.69 15.43
C PHE A 94 7.08 -12.99 14.66
N ARG A 95 5.98 -13.18 15.39
CA ARG A 95 4.63 -13.32 14.83
C ARG A 95 3.90 -11.99 15.05
N PRO A 96 3.76 -11.15 14.01
CA PRO A 96 3.12 -9.86 14.18
C PRO A 96 1.66 -10.02 14.61
N THR A 97 1.28 -9.27 15.64
CA THR A 97 -0.10 -9.15 16.11
C THR A 97 -0.77 -7.93 15.50
N GLN A 98 -2.09 -7.81 15.65
CA GLN A 98 -2.80 -6.61 15.20
C GLN A 98 -2.29 -5.33 15.89
N LYS A 99 -1.90 -5.43 17.17
CA LYS A 99 -1.32 -4.31 17.92
C LYS A 99 -0.03 -3.79 17.27
N ASP A 100 0.84 -4.71 16.82
CA ASP A 100 2.11 -4.35 16.17
C ASP A 100 1.87 -3.70 14.81
N ILE A 101 0.86 -4.18 14.07
CA ILE A 101 0.43 -3.57 12.80
C ILE A 101 -0.08 -2.15 13.03
N ASP A 102 -0.92 -1.93 14.05
CA ASP A 102 -1.48 -0.63 14.36
C ASP A 102 -0.41 0.36 14.88
N GLU A 103 0.54 -0.12 15.69
CA GLU A 103 1.71 0.66 16.09
C GLU A 103 2.54 1.10 14.89
N TYR A 104 2.81 0.18 13.95
CA TYR A 104 3.50 0.51 12.71
C TYR A 104 2.75 1.57 11.88
N LYS A 105 1.41 1.45 11.77
CA LYS A 105 0.58 2.46 11.08
C LYS A 105 0.68 3.83 11.74
N ASN A 106 0.69 3.89 13.07
CA ASN A 106 0.84 5.14 13.81
C ASN A 106 2.20 5.79 13.54
N VAL A 107 3.29 5.02 13.63
CA VAL A 107 4.64 5.48 13.32
C VAL A 107 4.73 5.98 11.87
N LEU A 108 4.17 5.24 10.92
CA LEU A 108 4.15 5.63 9.52
C LEU A 108 3.39 6.95 9.33
N THR A 109 2.24 7.10 9.96
CA THR A 109 1.42 8.33 9.89
C THR A 109 2.18 9.54 10.41
N LEU A 110 2.89 9.40 11.53
CA LEU A 110 3.72 10.48 12.09
C LEU A 110 4.85 10.88 11.13
N LYS A 111 5.58 9.90 10.57
CA LYS A 111 6.65 10.15 9.59
C LYS A 111 6.15 10.87 8.34
N LEU A 112 4.94 10.53 7.88
CA LEU A 112 4.35 11.17 6.71
C LEU A 112 3.96 12.62 6.97
N LYS A 113 3.37 12.91 8.13
CA LYS A 113 3.09 14.28 8.58
C LYS A 113 4.38 15.11 8.66
N GLU A 114 5.46 14.52 9.18
CA GLU A 114 6.76 15.19 9.25
C GLU A 114 7.32 15.53 7.85
N ILE A 115 7.26 14.58 6.91
CA ILE A 115 7.68 14.81 5.52
C ILE A 115 6.82 15.89 4.86
N GLU A 116 5.51 15.89 5.10
CA GLU A 116 4.59 16.91 4.58
C GLU A 116 4.93 18.29 5.12
N ASN A 117 5.16 18.41 6.43
CA ASN A 117 5.58 19.65 7.08
C ASN A 117 6.91 20.16 6.51
N ARG A 118 7.89 19.27 6.31
CA ARG A 118 9.18 19.63 5.70
C ARG A 118 9.01 20.10 4.26
N LYS A 119 8.17 19.45 3.47
CA LYS A 119 7.85 19.88 2.10
C LYS A 119 7.15 21.24 2.08
N ALA A 120 6.21 21.48 3.00
CA ALA A 120 5.53 22.76 3.12
C ALA A 120 6.51 23.89 3.48
N LYS A 121 7.43 23.65 4.42
CA LYS A 121 8.51 24.59 4.76
C LYS A 121 9.39 24.91 3.54
N MET A 122 9.90 23.88 2.85
CA MET A 122 10.72 24.08 1.64
C MET A 122 9.97 24.83 0.52
N ARG A 123 8.65 24.59 0.35
CA ARG A 123 7.85 25.32 -0.64
C ARG A 123 7.77 26.82 -0.33
N LYS A 124 7.65 27.19 0.95
CA LYS A 124 7.66 28.60 1.39
C LYS A 124 9.02 29.25 1.16
N GLU A 125 10.10 28.56 1.54
CA GLU A 125 11.47 29.05 1.36
C GLU A 125 11.86 29.23 -0.12
N LEU A 126 11.39 28.33 -0.99
CA LEU A 126 11.63 28.42 -2.45
C LEU A 126 10.68 29.38 -3.18
N ALA A 127 9.67 29.95 -2.52
CA ALA A 127 8.68 30.81 -3.18
C ALA A 127 9.29 32.07 -3.83
N PRO A 128 10.19 32.83 -3.16
CA PRO A 128 10.80 34.01 -3.77
C PRO A 128 11.64 33.67 -5.02
N MET A 129 12.38 32.56 -4.98
CA MET A 129 13.17 32.11 -6.13
C MET A 129 12.28 31.67 -7.30
N ARG A 130 11.14 31.02 -7.02
CA ARG A 130 10.15 30.66 -8.06
C ARG A 130 9.54 31.90 -8.71
N GLU A 131 9.23 32.92 -7.92
CA GLU A 131 8.71 34.20 -8.40
C GLU A 131 9.75 34.91 -9.28
N ALA A 132 11.00 34.96 -8.84
CA ALA A 132 12.10 35.54 -9.63
C ALA A 132 12.30 34.81 -10.98
N VAL A 133 12.29 33.48 -10.98
CA VAL A 133 12.39 32.67 -12.22
C VAL A 133 11.19 32.92 -13.14
N GLN A 134 9.97 33.04 -12.59
CA GLN A 134 8.79 33.37 -13.40
C GLN A 134 8.86 34.78 -13.98
N ALA A 135 9.35 35.77 -13.22
CA ALA A 135 9.52 37.14 -13.69
C ALA A 135 10.51 37.20 -14.87
N ILE A 136 11.66 36.53 -14.77
CA ILE A 136 12.65 36.43 -15.87
C ILE A 136 12.02 35.79 -17.11
N ARG A 137 11.21 34.74 -16.92
CA ARG A 137 10.59 34.00 -18.04
C ARG A 137 9.47 34.79 -18.73
N ARG A 138 8.82 35.75 -18.04
CA ARG A 138 7.81 36.65 -18.60
C ARG A 138 8.40 37.88 -19.30
N GLY A 139 9.65 38.23 -18.98
CA GLY A 139 10.38 39.34 -19.61
C GLY A 139 11.18 38.96 -20.87
N ARG A 140 11.09 37.71 -21.33
CA ARG A 140 11.55 37.23 -22.65
C ARG A 140 10.35 37.00 -23.53
#